data_AF-A0AA39VB98-F1
#
_entry.id   AF-A0AA39VB98-F1
#
_cell.length_a   1.000
_cell.length_b   1.000
_cell.length_c   1.000
_cell.angle_alpha   90.00
_cell.angle_beta   90.00
_cell.angle_gamma   90.00
#
_symmetry.space_group_name_H-M   'P 1'
#
loop_
_entity.id
_entity.type
_entity.pdbx_description
1 polymer ?
#
loop_
_entity_poly.entity_id
_entity_poly.type
_entity_poly.pdbx_seq_one_letter_code
_entity_poly.pdbx_strand_id
1 'polypeptide(L)'
;MDEIFEKEDDGELKVGMEVHSDAEAYELYNNYALKKGFSVQKHVIRRDSSNNIRQREYVCSKQGFQMDEALCEVKKVNKLETRTGCKALIRFTVTSGVWKVSHINHNHNYELAKAKERQFLKSG
;
A
#
# COMPACT_ATOMS: atom_id res chain seq x y z
N MET A 1 -11.51 4.32 40.71
CA MET A 1 -12.68 3.85 39.97
C MET A 1 -12.47 4.31 38.54
N ASP A 2 -11.84 3.42 37.77
CA ASP A 2 -11.60 3.40 36.32
C ASP A 2 -11.23 4.72 35.62
N GLU A 3 -9.92 4.99 35.60
CA GLU A 3 -9.28 5.82 34.58
C GLU A 3 -9.42 5.12 33.22
N ILE A 4 -10.42 5.52 32.44
CA ILE A 4 -10.51 5.18 31.03
C ILE A 4 -9.41 5.98 30.33
N PHE A 5 -8.22 5.39 30.22
CA PHE A 5 -7.23 5.80 29.23
C PHE A 5 -7.86 5.56 27.86
N GLU A 6 -8.38 6.64 27.26
CA GLU A 6 -8.65 6.69 25.83
C GLU A 6 -7.36 6.28 25.12
N LYS A 7 -7.32 5.06 24.58
CA LYS A 7 -6.18 4.61 23.79
C LYS A 7 -6.13 5.45 22.54
N GLU A 8 -5.12 6.31 22.42
CA GLU A 8 -4.76 6.93 21.15
C GLU A 8 -4.57 5.82 20.12
N ASP A 9 -5.41 5.82 19.07
CA ASP A 9 -5.24 4.99 17.90
C ASP A 9 -3.94 5.42 17.21
N ASP A 10 -2.86 4.68 17.47
CA ASP A 10 -1.51 4.97 16.96
C ASP A 10 -1.39 4.83 15.42
N GLY A 11 -2.51 4.51 14.76
CA GLY A 11 -2.61 4.37 13.31
C GLY A 11 -1.90 3.14 12.77
N GLU A 12 -1.64 2.13 13.60
CA GLU A 12 -1.07 0.85 13.17
C GLU A 12 -2.10 -0.05 12.48
N LEU A 13 -1.70 -0.56 11.31
CA LEU A 13 -2.48 -1.53 10.55
C LEU A 13 -2.37 -2.91 11.16
N LYS A 14 -3.51 -3.60 11.29
CA LYS A 14 -3.60 -4.93 11.89
C LYS A 14 -4.32 -5.90 10.95
N VAL A 15 -3.88 -7.15 10.96
CA VAL A 15 -4.60 -8.24 10.29
C VAL A 15 -5.97 -8.39 10.93
N GLY A 16 -7.01 -8.56 10.11
CA GLY A 16 -8.39 -8.66 10.55
C GLY A 16 -9.17 -7.34 10.50
N MET A 17 -8.51 -6.18 10.31
CA MET A 17 -9.24 -4.92 10.08
C MET A 17 -10.17 -5.04 8.87
N GLU A 18 -11.37 -4.47 9.01
CA GLU A 18 -12.44 -4.55 8.02
C GLU A 18 -12.66 -3.20 7.33
N VAL A 19 -12.92 -3.25 6.03
CA VAL A 19 -13.41 -2.12 5.22
C VAL A 19 -14.49 -2.63 4.25
N HIS A 20 -15.21 -1.72 3.62
CA HIS A 20 -16.39 -2.08 2.82
C HIS A 20 -16.23 -1.79 1.32
N SER A 21 -15.09 -1.23 0.89
CA SER A 21 -14.85 -0.92 -0.52
C SER A 21 -13.36 -0.93 -0.91
N ASP A 22 -13.07 -1.03 -2.22
CA ASP A 22 -11.73 -0.83 -2.78
C ASP A 22 -11.18 0.58 -2.49
N ALA A 23 -12.07 1.58 -2.42
CA ALA A 23 -11.70 2.95 -2.11
C ALA A 23 -11.26 3.07 -0.64
N GLU A 24 -12.04 2.55 0.30
CA GLU A 24 -11.68 2.55 1.73
C GLU A 24 -10.42 1.72 1.99
N ALA A 25 -10.27 0.56 1.33
CA ALA A 25 -9.08 -0.27 1.44
C ALA A 25 -7.81 0.49 0.98
N TYR A 26 -7.93 1.25 -0.12
CA TYR A 26 -6.86 2.09 -0.62
C TYR A 26 -6.55 3.24 0.35
N GLU A 27 -7.58 3.97 0.80
CA GLU A 27 -7.44 5.09 1.74
C GLU A 27 -6.78 4.65 3.06
N LEU A 28 -7.20 3.51 3.60
CA LEU A 28 -6.63 2.93 4.83
C LEU A 28 -5.11 2.76 4.70
N TYR A 29 -4.66 2.12 3.62
CA TYR A 29 -3.23 1.90 3.41
C TYR A 29 -2.48 3.17 3.00
N ASN A 30 -3.11 4.04 2.22
CA ASN A 30 -2.52 5.31 1.80
C ASN A 30 -2.27 6.24 3.00
N ASN A 31 -3.23 6.34 3.92
CA ASN A 31 -3.10 7.14 5.14
C ASN A 31 -1.98 6.59 6.04
N TYR A 32 -1.92 5.27 6.20
CA TYR A 32 -0.81 4.61 6.88
C TYR A 32 0.55 4.92 6.21
N ALA A 33 0.62 4.78 4.88
CA ALA A 33 1.83 4.98 4.11
C ALA A 33 2.35 6.42 4.20
N LEU A 34 1.46 7.42 4.07
CA LEU A 34 1.80 8.82 4.24
C LEU A 34 2.32 9.12 5.64
N LYS A 35 1.67 8.57 6.68
CA LYS A 35 2.14 8.68 8.08
C LYS A 35 3.50 8.01 8.29
N LYS A 36 3.80 6.90 7.60
CA LYS A 36 5.09 6.20 7.72
C LYS A 36 6.19 6.76 6.82
N GLY A 37 5.86 7.48 5.75
CA GLY A 37 6.83 8.12 4.86
C GLY A 37 7.06 7.39 3.53
N PHE A 38 6.05 6.75 2.97
CA PHE A 38 6.11 6.19 1.62
C PHE A 38 4.82 6.41 0.83
N SER A 39 4.89 6.21 -0.49
CA SER A 39 3.74 6.24 -1.39
C SER A 39 3.26 4.83 -1.72
N VAL A 40 1.97 4.72 -2.03
CA VAL A 40 1.31 3.47 -2.43
C VAL A 40 1.10 3.43 -3.94
N GLN A 41 1.07 2.23 -4.51
CA GLN A 41 0.50 1.96 -5.83
C GLN A 41 -0.55 0.85 -5.76
N LYS A 42 -1.60 0.94 -6.57
CA LYS A 42 -2.57 -0.14 -6.76
C LYS A 42 -1.90 -1.35 -7.42
N HIS A 43 -2.16 -2.54 -6.89
CA HIS A 43 -1.59 -3.79 -7.40
C HIS A 43 -2.68 -4.82 -7.73
N VAL A 44 -2.28 -6.09 -7.81
CA VAL A 44 -3.08 -7.24 -8.26
C VAL A 44 -4.49 -7.26 -7.65
N ILE A 45 -5.47 -7.49 -8.53
CA ILE A 45 -6.84 -7.90 -8.18
C ILE A 45 -6.97 -9.37 -8.56
N ARG A 46 -7.37 -10.22 -7.62
CA ARG A 46 -7.82 -11.58 -7.92
C ARG A 46 -9.34 -11.61 -7.85
N ARG A 47 -9.96 -12.15 -8.89
CA ARG A 47 -11.40 -12.32 -9.00
C ARG A 47 -11.76 -13.79 -9.04
N ASP A 48 -13.00 -14.11 -8.69
CA ASP A 48 -13.54 -15.45 -8.85
C ASP A 48 -14.20 -15.69 -10.20
N SER A 49 -14.76 -16.89 -10.37
CA SER A 49 -15.48 -17.30 -11.58
C SER A 49 -16.69 -16.43 -11.89
N SER A 50 -17.26 -15.77 -10.88
CA SER A 50 -18.37 -14.82 -11.03
C SER A 50 -17.90 -13.38 -11.21
N ASN A 51 -16.59 -13.18 -11.44
CA ASN A 51 -15.95 -11.88 -11.61
C ASN A 51 -16.02 -10.97 -10.36
N ASN A 52 -16.32 -11.53 -9.19
CA ASN A 52 -16.28 -10.79 -7.94
C ASN A 52 -14.85 -10.68 -7.43
N ILE A 53 -14.47 -9.56 -6.83
CA ILE A 53 -13.15 -9.41 -6.21
C ILE A 53 -13.08 -10.36 -5.00
N ARG A 54 -12.08 -11.23 -4.97
CA ARG A 54 -11.73 -12.07 -3.81
C ARG A 54 -10.49 -11.61 -3.10
N GLN A 55 -9.59 -10.93 -3.80
CA GLN A 55 -8.36 -10.41 -3.21
C GLN A 55 -7.91 -9.13 -3.90
N ARG A 56 -7.35 -8.21 -3.12
CA ARG A 56 -6.72 -6.98 -3.61
C ARG A 56 -5.43 -6.71 -2.86
N GLU A 57 -4.41 -6.28 -3.58
CA GLU A 57 -3.14 -5.86 -3.01
C GLU A 57 -2.87 -4.39 -3.31
N TYR A 58 -2.28 -3.71 -2.33
CA TYR A 58 -1.67 -2.39 -2.49
C TYR A 58 -0.25 -2.45 -1.97
N VAL A 59 0.66 -1.81 -2.68
CA VAL A 59 2.09 -2.07 -2.53
C VAL A 59 2.85 -0.75 -2.47
N CYS A 60 4.05 -0.75 -1.92
CA CYS A 60 4.93 0.42 -1.97
C CYS A 60 5.19 0.83 -3.44
N SER A 61 5.22 2.14 -3.73
CA SER A 61 5.51 2.67 -5.07
C SER A 61 6.88 2.25 -5.62
N LYS A 62 7.82 1.91 -4.73
CA LYS A 62 9.15 1.37 -5.07
C LYS A 62 9.17 -0.14 -5.31
N GLN A 63 8.01 -0.82 -5.34
CA GLN A 63 7.94 -2.24 -5.66
C GLN A 63 8.34 -2.55 -7.11
N GLY A 64 8.92 -3.74 -7.29
CA GLY A 64 9.37 -4.28 -8.57
C GLY A 64 10.76 -3.77 -8.93
N PHE A 65 11.34 -4.38 -9.96
CA PHE A 65 12.54 -3.89 -10.62
C PHE A 65 12.12 -3.46 -12.03
N GLN A 66 12.82 -2.50 -12.63
CA GLN A 66 12.64 -2.25 -14.05
C GLN A 66 13.12 -3.51 -14.79
N MET A 67 12.28 -4.07 -15.68
CA MET A 67 12.78 -5.00 -16.68
C MET A 67 13.74 -4.22 -17.56
N ASP A 68 14.92 -4.77 -17.80
CA ASP A 68 15.97 -4.18 -18.64
C ASP A 68 15.52 -4.18 -20.11
N GLU A 69 14.46 -3.44 -20.45
CA GLU A 69 14.11 -3.14 -21.82
C GLU A 69 14.92 -1.92 -22.25
N ALA A 70 16.20 -2.17 -22.48
CA ALA A 70 17.13 -1.24 -23.10
C ALA A 70 16.74 -0.81 -24.54
N LEU A 71 15.53 -1.11 -25.04
CA LEU A 71 15.14 -0.95 -26.46
C LEU A 71 13.95 -0.03 -26.74
N CYS A 72 13.57 0.86 -25.82
CA CYS A 72 12.62 1.94 -26.12
C CYS A 72 13.25 3.30 -25.80
N GLU A 73 14.10 3.77 -26.71
CA GLU A 73 14.86 5.04 -26.64
C GLU A 73 14.00 6.31 -26.54
N VAL A 74 12.67 6.23 -26.64
CA VAL A 74 11.81 7.42 -26.79
C VAL A 74 11.25 7.97 -25.47
N LYS A 75 11.39 7.27 -24.33
CA LYS A 75 10.80 7.72 -23.03
C LYS A 75 11.81 7.97 -21.90
N LYS A 76 13.12 7.98 -22.21
CA LYS A 76 14.23 8.09 -21.24
C LYS A 76 14.60 9.53 -20.85
N VAL A 77 13.63 10.46 -20.77
CA VAL A 77 13.93 11.82 -20.29
C VAL A 77 13.07 12.08 -19.06
N ASN A 78 13.70 12.07 -17.87
CA ASN A 78 13.20 12.62 -16.60
C ASN A 78 12.48 11.74 -15.56
N LYS A 79 12.56 10.40 -15.59
CA LYS A 79 12.10 9.59 -14.44
C LYS A 79 13.29 8.95 -13.74
N LEU A 80 13.77 9.58 -12.68
CA LEU A 80 14.74 8.97 -11.76
C LEU A 80 14.24 7.58 -11.37
N GLU A 81 15.12 6.59 -11.47
CA GLU A 81 14.83 5.21 -11.12
C GLU A 81 14.45 5.14 -9.64
N THR A 82 13.17 4.89 -9.36
CA THR A 82 12.63 4.91 -7.99
C THR A 82 12.26 3.54 -7.48
N ARG A 83 12.17 2.53 -8.35
CA ARG A 83 11.81 1.14 -8.02
C ARG A 83 13.02 0.37 -7.54
N THR A 84 12.97 -0.07 -6.28
CA THR A 84 14.08 -0.75 -5.59
C THR A 84 13.82 -2.23 -5.36
N GLY A 85 12.71 -2.77 -5.86
CA GLY A 85 12.24 -4.11 -5.50
C GLY A 85 11.61 -4.19 -4.11
N CYS A 86 11.11 -3.08 -3.57
CA CYS A 86 10.48 -3.05 -2.26
C CYS A 86 9.32 -4.07 -2.16
N LYS A 87 9.23 -4.78 -1.03
CA LYS A 87 8.23 -5.83 -0.79
C LYS A 87 7.12 -5.42 0.18
N ALA A 88 7.15 -4.18 0.68
CA ALA A 88 6.12 -3.66 1.57
C ALA A 88 4.76 -3.62 0.86
N LEU A 89 3.75 -4.22 1.48
CA LEU A 89 2.41 -4.35 0.91
C LEU A 89 1.36 -4.61 1.98
N ILE A 90 0.11 -4.37 1.61
CA ILE A 90 -1.08 -4.87 2.30
C ILE A 90 -1.92 -5.69 1.33
N ARG A 91 -2.55 -6.74 1.85
CA ARG A 91 -3.48 -7.59 1.13
C ARG A 91 -4.82 -7.62 1.85
N PHE A 92 -5.88 -7.47 1.07
CA PHE A 92 -7.25 -7.66 1.50
C PHE A 92 -7.81 -8.93 0.86
N THR A 93 -8.51 -9.74 1.66
CA THR A 93 -9.36 -10.84 1.19
C THR A 93 -10.81 -10.42 1.35
N VAL A 94 -11.62 -10.69 0.33
CA VAL A 94 -13.04 -10.33 0.31
C VAL A 94 -13.89 -11.57 0.50
N THR A 95 -14.78 -11.53 1.48
CA THR A 95 -15.71 -12.63 1.75
C THR A 95 -17.09 -12.03 2.03
N SER A 96 -18.08 -12.44 1.24
CA SER A 96 -19.46 -11.92 1.34
C SER A 96 -19.53 -10.38 1.31
N GLY A 97 -18.70 -9.73 0.48
CA GLY A 97 -18.63 -8.27 0.35
C GLY A 97 -17.81 -7.55 1.42
N VAL A 98 -17.37 -8.23 2.49
CA VAL A 98 -16.53 -7.63 3.53
C VAL A 98 -15.06 -7.82 3.18
N TRP A 99 -14.29 -6.73 3.22
CA TRP A 99 -12.85 -6.73 2.92
C TRP A 99 -12.06 -6.79 4.21
N LYS A 100 -11.29 -7.87 4.41
CA LYS A 100 -10.46 -8.06 5.59
C LYS A 100 -8.98 -7.97 5.24
N VAL A 101 -8.21 -7.23 6.03
CA VAL A 101 -6.75 -7.28 5.94
C VAL A 101 -6.29 -8.69 6.26
N SER A 102 -5.74 -9.40 5.27
CA SER A 102 -5.30 -10.79 5.41
C SER A 102 -3.79 -10.95 5.50
N HIS A 103 -3.04 -9.96 5.01
CA HIS A 103 -1.59 -9.95 5.13
C HIS A 103 -1.04 -8.52 5.07
N ILE A 104 0.01 -8.26 5.86
CA ILE A 104 0.76 -7.00 5.83
C ILE A 104 2.24 -7.34 5.86
N ASN A 105 3.01 -6.67 5.00
CA ASN A 105 4.46 -6.65 5.07
C ASN A 105 4.91 -5.20 5.25
N HIS A 106 5.50 -4.90 6.41
CA HIS A 106 6.00 -3.56 6.76
C HIS A 106 7.44 -3.31 6.32
N ASN A 107 8.13 -4.33 5.79
CA ASN A 107 9.56 -4.23 5.52
C ASN A 107 9.86 -3.45 4.23
N HIS A 108 10.58 -2.35 4.38
CA HIS A 108 11.13 -1.55 3.28
C HIS A 108 12.63 -1.84 3.13
N ASN A 109 13.12 -1.81 1.90
CA ASN A 109 14.55 -1.97 1.60
C ASN A 109 15.26 -0.63 1.37
N TYR A 110 14.66 0.46 1.83
CA TYR A 110 15.16 1.82 1.69
C TYR A 110 14.66 2.67 2.87
N GLU A 111 15.35 3.77 3.15
CA GLU A 111 14.95 4.70 4.21
C GLU A 111 13.65 5.45 3.84
N LEU A 112 12.68 5.46 4.74
CA LEU A 112 11.42 6.15 4.55
C LEU A 112 11.58 7.67 4.69
N ALA A 113 10.71 8.42 4.02
CA ALA A 113 10.72 9.88 4.05
C ALA A 113 10.49 10.41 5.47
N LYS A 114 11.31 11.38 5.88
CA LYS A 114 11.15 12.06 7.17
C LYS A 114 9.90 12.93 7.14
N ALA A 115 9.42 13.33 8.32
CA ALA A 115 8.19 14.13 8.44
C ALA A 115 8.14 15.35 7.51
N LYS A 116 9.27 16.07 7.35
CA LYS A 116 9.40 17.26 6.49
C LYS A 116 9.29 16.97 4.99
N GLU A 117 9.52 15.71 4.59
CA GLU A 117 9.56 15.28 3.19
C GLU A 117 8.23 14.63 2.76
N ARG A 118 7.37 14.26 3.71
CA ARG A 118 6.10 13.58 3.46
C ARG A 118 5.16 14.36 2.55
N GLN A 119 5.23 15.70 2.58
CA GLN A 119 4.44 16.59 1.72
C GLN A 119 4.74 16.41 0.21
N PHE A 120 5.86 15.80 -0.14
CA PHE A 120 6.25 15.52 -1.52
C PHE A 120 5.86 14.11 -1.99
N LEU A 121 5.34 13.27 -1.09
CA LEU A 121 4.88 11.93 -1.44
C LEU A 121 3.60 12.01 -2.29
N LYS A 122 3.59 11.29 -3.41
CA LYS A 122 2.42 11.14 -4.28
C LYS A 122 2.15 9.66 -4.47
N SER A 123 0.98 9.20 -4.05
CA SER A 123 0.49 7.83 -4.31
C SER A 123 -0.20 7.77 -5.67
N GLY A 124 -0.18 6.60 -6.30
CA GLY A 124 -0.66 6.38 -7.67
C GLY A 124 -1.59 5.18 -7.84
#